data_AF-A0A962MCN4-F1
#
_entry.id   AF-A0A962MCN4-F1
#
_cell.length_a   1.000
_cell.length_b   1.000
_cell.length_c   1.000
_cell.angle_alpha   90.00
_cell.angle_beta   90.00
_cell.angle_gamma   90.00
#
_symmetry.space_group_name_H-M   'P 1'
#
loop_
_entity.id
_entity.type
_entity.pdbx_description
1 polymer ?
#
loop_
_entity_poly.entity_id
_entity_poly.type
_entity_poly.pdbx_seq_one_letter_code
_entity_poly.pdbx_strand_id
1 'polypeptide(L)'
;MTEHSVFFDLSQGISKAIQVPIGTCEEIRQHVDEVTASGGLKVIQYKNNPPHWDRYTPSTEVPNEIASNIVINHNRFVRWLYYGLAEWSKNPPKECEELTPEFAASIWYGLSTLELPVERWSSDYYQTEMQKLFNVMTTGECDGIAWTTDKLTRQQAIDVVHLFESYLDRHDIRLEMPIGRDYFTDEYVWCENCGIVADEDSWWDSDRDAAICAHCDSAID
;
A
#
# COMPACT_ATOMS: atom_id res chain seq x y z
N MET A 1 19.19 -2.77 -19.89
CA MET A 1 19.67 -3.32 -18.60
C MET A 1 18.54 -4.16 -18.06
N THR A 2 18.74 -5.46 -17.90
CA THR A 2 17.75 -6.34 -17.28
C THR A 2 17.78 -6.09 -15.78
N GLU A 3 16.82 -5.34 -15.27
CA GLU A 3 16.55 -5.26 -13.84
C GLU A 3 16.20 -6.66 -13.35
N HIS A 4 17.01 -7.19 -12.43
CA HIS A 4 16.70 -8.44 -11.76
C HIS A 4 15.60 -8.15 -10.73
N SER A 5 14.35 -8.26 -11.14
CA SER A 5 13.21 -8.40 -10.23
C SER A 5 13.37 -9.75 -9.53
N VAL A 6 13.88 -9.74 -8.30
CA VAL A 6 13.97 -10.98 -7.52
C VAL A 6 12.56 -11.27 -6.99
N PHE A 7 11.90 -12.27 -7.58
CA PHE A 7 10.64 -12.81 -7.08
C PHE A 7 10.95 -13.83 -5.99
N PHE A 8 10.59 -13.52 -4.75
CA PHE A 8 11.09 -14.21 -3.56
C PHE A 8 10.27 -15.39 -3.08
N ASP A 9 9.07 -15.61 -3.63
CA ASP A 9 8.22 -16.76 -3.27
C ASP A 9 8.88 -18.12 -3.55
N LEU A 10 9.98 -18.14 -4.32
CA LEU A 10 10.75 -19.33 -4.69
C LEU A 10 12.27 -19.16 -4.57
N SER A 11 12.77 -18.04 -4.05
CA SER A 11 14.23 -17.85 -3.93
C SER A 11 14.77 -18.63 -2.74
N GLN A 12 15.92 -19.29 -2.90
CA GLN A 12 16.58 -20.04 -1.82
C GLN A 12 17.22 -19.12 -0.75
N GLY A 13 16.73 -17.89 -0.61
CA GLY A 13 17.34 -16.84 0.20
C GLY A 13 18.52 -16.15 -0.51
N ILE A 14 19.38 -15.51 0.29
CA ILE A 14 20.62 -14.89 -0.20
C ILE A 14 21.77 -15.90 -0.19
N SER A 15 22.60 -15.91 -1.23
CA SER A 15 23.74 -16.84 -1.34
C SER A 15 25.02 -16.33 -0.66
N LYS A 16 25.06 -15.04 -0.29
CA LYS A 16 26.16 -14.37 0.40
C LYS A 16 25.57 -13.37 1.38
N ALA A 17 26.28 -13.11 2.47
CA ALA A 17 25.88 -12.09 3.42
C ALA A 17 25.81 -10.71 2.75
N ILE A 18 24.82 -9.92 3.15
CA ILE A 18 24.65 -8.52 2.73
C ILE A 18 24.92 -7.64 3.95
N GLN A 19 25.71 -6.58 3.76
CA GLN A 19 25.93 -5.58 4.81
C GLN A 19 24.70 -4.66 4.86
N VAL A 20 24.01 -4.62 5.99
CA VAL A 20 22.80 -3.81 6.22
C VAL A 20 23.01 -2.87 7.41
N PRO A 21 22.23 -1.78 7.56
CA PRO A 21 22.36 -0.90 8.72
C PRO A 21 22.16 -1.65 10.03
N ILE A 22 22.90 -1.27 11.08
CA ILE A 22 22.75 -1.87 12.41
C ILE A 22 21.29 -1.77 12.88
N GLY A 23 20.73 -2.91 13.32
CA GLY A 23 19.37 -3.02 13.83
C GLY A 23 18.36 -3.56 12.81
N THR A 24 18.71 -3.61 11.53
CA THR A 24 17.86 -4.13 10.46
C THR A 24 17.45 -5.59 10.69
N CYS A 25 18.38 -6.45 11.11
CA CYS A 25 18.07 -7.86 11.36
C CYS A 25 17.09 -8.04 12.53
N GLU A 26 17.22 -7.23 13.58
CA GLU A 26 16.28 -7.27 14.70
C GLU A 26 14.91 -6.70 14.31
N GLU A 27 14.88 -5.60 13.57
CA GLU A 27 13.66 -4.99 13.05
C GLU A 27 12.87 -5.97 12.17
N ILE A 28 13.55 -6.68 11.26
CA ILE A 28 12.92 -7.71 10.42
C ILE A 28 12.29 -8.80 11.28
N ARG A 29 13.02 -9.32 12.27
CA ARG A 29 12.52 -10.38 13.14
C ARG A 29 11.28 -9.94 13.90
N GLN A 30 11.35 -8.78 14.55
CA GLN A 30 10.23 -8.20 15.30
C GLN A 30 9.00 -8.01 14.41
N HIS A 31 9.18 -7.41 13.23
CA HIS A 31 8.08 -7.18 12.29
C HIS A 31 7.43 -8.49 11.82
N VAL A 32 8.23 -9.52 11.48
CA VAL A 32 7.70 -10.83 11.07
C VAL A 32 6.93 -11.50 12.21
N ASP A 33 7.46 -11.46 13.44
CA ASP A 33 6.80 -12.04 14.61
C ASP A 33 5.47 -11.31 14.91
N GLU A 34 5.47 -9.98 14.85
CA GLU A 34 4.29 -9.14 15.06
C GLU A 34 3.21 -9.40 14.00
N VAL A 35 3.57 -9.44 12.72
CA VAL A 35 2.62 -9.73 11.63
C VAL A 35 2.08 -11.15 11.72
N THR A 36 2.93 -12.12 12.08
CA THR A 36 2.50 -13.51 12.28
C THR A 36 1.46 -13.59 13.39
N ALA A 37 1.74 -12.99 14.55
CA ALA A 37 0.86 -13.03 15.71
C ALA A 37 -0.44 -12.24 15.47
N SER A 38 -0.34 -10.99 15.04
CA SER A 38 -1.49 -10.10 14.84
C SER A 38 -2.37 -10.52 13.66
N GLY A 39 -1.78 -11.10 12.61
CA GLY A 39 -2.49 -11.63 11.46
C GLY A 39 -3.14 -12.99 11.71
N GLY A 40 -2.88 -13.64 12.84
CA GLY A 40 -3.34 -15.01 13.09
C GLY A 40 -2.82 -16.00 12.05
N LEU A 41 -1.59 -15.79 11.59
CA LEU A 41 -0.87 -16.64 10.64
C LEU A 41 -0.14 -17.73 11.41
N LYS A 42 0.02 -18.91 10.83
CA LYS A 42 0.77 -20.01 11.46
C LYS A 42 2.00 -20.33 10.66
N VAL A 43 3.14 -20.34 11.34
CA VAL A 43 4.38 -20.83 10.74
C VAL A 43 4.34 -22.35 10.73
N ILE A 44 4.40 -22.94 9.54
CA ILE A 44 4.45 -24.37 9.32
C ILE A 44 5.76 -24.75 8.64
N GLN A 45 6.24 -25.95 8.94
CA GLN A 45 7.42 -26.52 8.31
C GLN A 45 7.17 -27.98 7.98
N TYR A 46 7.31 -28.33 6.70
CA TYR A 46 7.15 -29.71 6.25
C TYR A 46 8.52 -30.33 5.92
N LYS A 47 8.92 -31.33 6.72
CA LYS A 47 10.23 -32.01 6.59
C LYS A 47 11.38 -31.00 6.59
N ASN A 48 12.19 -31.01 5.53
CA ASN A 48 13.38 -30.16 5.38
C ASN A 48 13.09 -28.89 4.57
N ASN A 49 11.82 -28.59 4.27
CA ASN A 49 11.50 -27.33 3.62
C ASN A 49 11.74 -26.17 4.60
N PRO A 50 12.06 -24.97 4.10
CA PRO A 50 12.06 -23.77 4.91
C PRO A 50 10.68 -23.55 5.59
N PRO A 51 10.66 -22.93 6.79
CA PRO A 51 9.41 -22.51 7.41
C PRO A 51 8.66 -21.56 6.46
N HIS A 52 7.34 -21.61 6.47
CA HIS A 52 6.47 -20.68 5.75
C HIS A 52 5.16 -20.43 6.50
N TRP A 53 4.46 -19.35 6.18
CA TRP A 53 3.09 -19.19 6.65
C TRP A 53 2.17 -20.21 5.97
N ASP A 54 1.21 -20.73 6.72
CA ASP A 54 0.18 -21.65 6.20
C ASP A 54 -0.74 -21.01 5.15
N ARG A 55 -0.81 -19.69 5.16
CA ARG A 55 -1.55 -18.84 4.22
C ARG A 55 -0.95 -17.43 4.18
N TYR A 56 -1.24 -16.69 3.11
CA TYR A 56 -0.79 -15.31 2.91
C TYR A 56 -1.91 -14.28 3.10
N THR A 57 -3.01 -14.70 3.73
CA THR A 57 -4.14 -13.83 4.07
C THR A 57 -4.34 -13.86 5.59
N PRO A 58 -4.51 -12.71 6.27
CA PRO A 58 -4.82 -12.69 7.70
C PRO A 58 -6.03 -13.58 8.04
N SER A 59 -6.07 -14.15 9.24
CA SER A 59 -7.18 -14.99 9.71
C SER A 59 -8.52 -14.29 9.58
N THR A 60 -9.58 -15.04 9.26
CA THR A 60 -10.96 -14.53 9.23
C THR A 60 -11.46 -14.09 10.61
N GLU A 61 -10.78 -14.50 11.68
CA GLU A 61 -11.05 -14.06 13.06
C GLU A 61 -10.49 -12.67 13.35
N VAL A 62 -9.56 -12.16 12.53
CA VAL A 62 -9.02 -10.81 12.65
C VAL A 62 -10.01 -9.82 12.03
N PRO A 63 -10.45 -8.76 12.76
CA PRO A 63 -11.33 -7.73 12.21
C PRO A 63 -10.77 -7.11 10.92
N ASN A 64 -11.65 -6.77 9.98
CA ASN A 64 -11.25 -6.30 8.64
C ASN A 64 -10.38 -5.04 8.68
N GLU A 65 -10.67 -4.08 9.56
CA GLU A 65 -9.83 -2.88 9.75
C GLU A 65 -8.40 -3.24 10.20
N ILE A 66 -8.29 -4.16 11.17
CA ILE A 66 -6.98 -4.63 11.65
C ILE A 66 -6.25 -5.41 10.57
N ALA A 67 -6.95 -6.32 9.88
CA ALA A 67 -6.39 -7.12 8.80
C ALA A 67 -5.88 -6.23 7.64
N SER A 68 -6.65 -5.21 7.28
CA SER A 68 -6.30 -4.21 6.28
C SER A 68 -5.03 -3.46 6.65
N ASN A 69 -4.95 -2.97 7.88
CA ASN A 69 -3.76 -2.26 8.39
C ASN A 69 -2.52 -3.16 8.42
N ILE A 70 -2.68 -4.42 8.82
CA ILE A 70 -1.58 -5.42 8.78
C ILE A 70 -1.08 -5.57 7.35
N VAL A 71 -1.97 -5.77 6.38
CA VAL A 71 -1.57 -5.96 4.97
C VAL A 71 -0.88 -4.71 4.41
N ILE A 72 -1.42 -3.51 4.64
CA ILE A 72 -0.78 -2.25 4.17
C ILE A 72 0.62 -2.11 4.73
N ASN A 73 0.76 -2.20 6.06
CA ASN A 73 2.02 -1.94 6.73
C ASN A 73 3.05 -3.02 6.41
N HIS A 74 2.61 -4.28 6.36
CA HIS A 74 3.48 -5.39 6.01
C HIS A 74 4.02 -5.26 4.57
N ASN A 75 3.14 -5.04 3.59
CA ASN A 75 3.55 -4.93 2.20
C ASN A 75 4.43 -3.69 1.96
N ARG A 76 4.17 -2.58 2.67
CA ARG A 76 5.05 -1.40 2.67
C ARG A 76 6.44 -1.73 3.23
N PHE A 77 6.50 -2.40 4.38
CA PHE A 77 7.77 -2.81 5.00
C PHE A 77 8.57 -3.72 4.08
N VAL A 78 7.94 -4.75 3.49
CA VAL A 78 8.58 -5.69 2.57
C VAL A 78 9.19 -4.95 1.37
N ARG A 79 8.47 -4.01 0.77
CA ARG A 79 8.98 -3.19 -0.34
C ARG A 79 10.14 -2.30 0.09
N TRP A 80 10.01 -1.61 1.22
CA TRP A 80 11.08 -0.79 1.79
C TRP A 80 12.36 -1.62 1.97
N LEU A 81 12.23 -2.82 2.53
CA LEU A 81 13.34 -3.74 2.72
C LEU A 81 13.96 -4.14 1.37
N TYR A 82 13.15 -4.45 0.34
CA TYR A 82 13.69 -4.77 -0.98
C TYR A 82 14.48 -3.62 -1.60
N TYR A 83 13.97 -2.40 -1.52
CA TYR A 83 14.69 -1.21 -1.98
C TYR A 83 15.98 -1.00 -1.17
N GLY A 84 15.91 -1.16 0.15
CA GLY A 84 17.07 -1.09 1.05
C GLY A 84 18.14 -2.10 0.67
N LEU A 85 17.78 -3.38 0.53
CA LEU A 85 18.71 -4.44 0.15
C LEU A 85 19.35 -4.20 -1.21
N ALA A 86 18.57 -3.73 -2.20
CA ALA A 86 19.10 -3.38 -3.51
C ALA A 86 20.13 -2.25 -3.44
N GLU A 87 19.88 -1.23 -2.60
CA GLU A 87 20.80 -0.11 -2.40
C GLU A 87 22.05 -0.52 -1.61
N TRP A 88 21.88 -1.16 -0.45
CA TRP A 88 22.99 -1.57 0.43
C TRP A 88 23.90 -2.61 -0.22
N SER A 89 23.38 -3.43 -1.15
CA SER A 89 24.21 -4.35 -1.94
C SER A 89 25.21 -3.64 -2.86
N LYS A 90 24.91 -2.40 -3.28
CA LYS A 90 25.78 -1.57 -4.12
C LYS A 90 26.61 -0.61 -3.28
N ASN A 91 25.98 -0.03 -2.25
CA ASN A 91 26.55 0.98 -1.37
C ASN A 91 26.40 0.55 0.09
N PRO A 92 27.31 -0.31 0.60
CA PRO A 92 27.24 -0.78 1.98
C PRO A 92 27.23 0.37 2.99
N PRO A 93 26.41 0.30 4.05
CA PRO A 93 26.39 1.31 5.10
C PRO A 93 27.71 1.31 5.89
N LYS A 94 28.07 2.47 6.46
CA LYS A 94 29.33 2.63 7.23
C LYS A 94 29.31 1.84 8.53
N GLU A 95 28.20 1.94 9.27
CA GLU A 95 27.91 1.14 10.45
C GLU A 95 26.94 0.06 10.02
N CYS A 96 27.41 -1.18 10.01
CA CYS A 96 26.70 -2.30 9.41
C CYS A 96 26.67 -3.52 10.33
N GLU A 97 25.66 -4.34 10.11
CA GLU A 97 25.61 -5.74 10.53
C GLU A 97 25.44 -6.64 9.31
N GLU A 98 25.69 -7.94 9.50
CA GLU A 98 25.57 -8.92 8.43
C GLU A 98 24.20 -9.58 8.43
N LEU A 99 23.43 -9.38 7.36
CA LEU A 99 22.29 -10.21 7.04
C LEU A 99 22.83 -11.48 6.37
N THR A 100 22.94 -12.57 7.13
CA THR A 100 23.53 -13.84 6.66
C THR A 100 22.50 -14.73 5.94
N PRO A 101 22.94 -15.69 5.11
CA PRO A 101 22.05 -16.70 4.53
C PRO A 101 21.23 -17.48 5.58
N GLU A 102 21.83 -17.80 6.73
CA GLU A 102 21.16 -18.53 7.82
C GLU A 102 20.07 -17.69 8.47
N PHE A 103 20.35 -16.40 8.73
CA PHE A 103 19.34 -15.48 9.24
C PHE A 103 18.21 -15.29 8.22
N ALA A 104 18.56 -15.02 6.95
CA ALA A 104 17.60 -14.87 5.87
C ALA A 104 16.66 -16.09 5.79
N ALA A 105 17.21 -17.31 5.78
CA ALA A 105 16.42 -18.54 5.76
C ALA A 105 15.42 -18.67 6.92
N SER A 106 15.71 -18.06 8.08
CA SER A 106 14.83 -18.08 9.24
C SER A 106 13.66 -17.09 9.19
N ILE A 107 13.73 -16.05 8.36
CA ILE A 107 12.70 -14.99 8.29
C ILE A 107 12.11 -14.81 6.89
N TRP A 108 12.67 -15.47 5.86
CA TRP A 108 12.34 -15.20 4.46
C TRP A 108 10.87 -15.38 4.13
N TYR A 109 10.23 -16.36 4.77
CA TYR A 109 8.80 -16.58 4.58
C TYR A 109 7.95 -15.38 4.97
N GLY A 110 8.37 -14.69 6.03
CA GLY A 110 7.71 -13.52 6.56
C GLY A 110 8.01 -12.26 5.76
N LEU A 111 8.75 -12.36 4.64
CA LEU A 111 8.96 -11.26 3.70
C LEU A 111 8.14 -11.42 2.40
N SER A 112 7.18 -12.34 2.41
CA SER A 112 6.21 -12.51 1.31
C SER A 112 5.09 -11.48 1.49
N THR A 113 4.63 -10.87 0.41
CA THR A 113 3.49 -9.93 0.51
C THR A 113 2.22 -10.67 0.94
N LEU A 114 1.44 -10.02 1.80
CA LEU A 114 0.12 -10.48 2.18
C LEU A 114 -0.94 -10.02 1.17
N GLU A 115 -1.97 -10.84 1.04
CA GLU A 115 -3.16 -10.54 0.25
C GLU A 115 -4.36 -10.37 1.18
N LEU A 116 -5.32 -9.55 0.76
CA LEU A 116 -6.61 -9.44 1.42
C LEU A 116 -7.70 -9.52 0.35
N PRO A 117 -8.65 -10.46 0.44
CA PRO A 117 -9.75 -10.54 -0.51
C PRO A 117 -10.64 -9.29 -0.40
N VAL A 118 -11.20 -8.84 -1.52
CA VAL A 118 -12.00 -7.60 -1.63
C VAL A 118 -13.16 -7.60 -0.62
N GLU A 119 -13.73 -8.77 -0.34
CA GLU A 119 -14.76 -9.01 0.69
C GLU A 119 -14.37 -8.48 2.09
N ARG A 120 -13.08 -8.29 2.35
CA ARG A 120 -12.52 -7.97 3.66
C ARG A 120 -11.81 -6.64 3.73
N TRP A 121 -11.79 -5.87 2.64
CA TRP A 121 -11.19 -4.54 2.65
C TRP A 121 -11.95 -3.63 3.61
N SER A 122 -11.24 -2.83 4.41
CA SER A 122 -11.85 -1.67 5.08
C SER A 122 -12.02 -0.52 4.09
N SER A 123 -12.77 0.53 4.48
CA SER A 123 -12.89 1.76 3.69
C SER A 123 -11.51 2.34 3.36
N ASP A 124 -10.68 2.56 4.38
CA ASP A 124 -9.32 3.10 4.23
C ASP A 124 -8.44 2.26 3.31
N TYR A 125 -8.58 0.92 3.35
CA TYR A 125 -7.83 0.02 2.48
C TYR A 125 -8.28 0.17 1.04
N TYR A 126 -9.58 0.20 0.81
CA TYR A 126 -10.17 0.40 -0.51
C TYR A 126 -9.71 1.74 -1.11
N GLN A 127 -9.83 2.84 -0.37
CA GLN A 127 -9.34 4.17 -0.77
C GLN A 127 -7.84 4.15 -1.08
N THR A 128 -7.03 3.49 -0.23
CA THR A 128 -5.58 3.33 -0.44
C THR A 128 -5.27 2.58 -1.74
N GLU A 129 -5.97 1.49 -2.05
CA GLU A 129 -5.77 0.73 -3.28
C GLU A 129 -6.23 1.50 -4.53
N MET A 130 -7.36 2.22 -4.46
CA MET A 130 -7.81 3.09 -5.55
C MET A 130 -6.82 4.24 -5.79
N GLN A 131 -6.28 4.83 -4.73
CA GLN A 131 -5.23 5.84 -4.83
C GLN A 131 -3.96 5.30 -5.49
N LYS A 132 -3.54 4.08 -5.12
CA LYS A 132 -2.39 3.43 -5.77
C LYS A 132 -2.64 3.22 -7.26
N LEU A 133 -3.81 2.73 -7.64
CA LEU A 133 -4.17 2.53 -9.04
C LEU A 133 -4.08 3.84 -9.83
N PHE A 134 -4.62 4.93 -9.29
CA PHE A 134 -4.51 6.26 -9.89
C PHE A 134 -3.07 6.74 -10.01
N ASN A 135 -2.28 6.59 -8.95
CA ASN A 135 -0.88 6.99 -8.95
C ASN A 135 -0.11 6.23 -10.03
N VAL A 136 -0.24 4.89 -10.11
CA VAL A 136 0.39 4.06 -11.16
C VAL A 136 0.07 4.59 -12.56
N MET A 137 -1.20 4.87 -12.85
CA MET A 137 -1.64 5.32 -14.17
C MET A 137 -1.14 6.72 -14.56
N THR A 138 -0.91 7.59 -13.57
CA THR A 138 -0.55 9.01 -13.81
C THR A 138 0.94 9.29 -13.68
N THR A 139 1.66 8.58 -12.81
CA THR A 139 3.10 8.76 -12.58
C THR A 139 3.95 7.74 -13.35
N GLY A 140 3.37 6.60 -13.74
CA GLY A 140 4.08 5.50 -14.37
C GLY A 140 4.55 4.42 -13.38
N GLU A 141 4.57 4.71 -12.08
CA GLU A 141 4.96 3.76 -11.05
C GLU A 141 4.39 4.13 -9.68
N CYS A 142 3.95 3.14 -8.92
CA CYS A 142 3.62 3.31 -7.51
C CYS A 142 3.79 1.97 -6.81
N ASP A 143 4.42 1.96 -5.63
CA ASP A 143 4.47 0.78 -4.76
C ASP A 143 5.02 -0.50 -5.43
N GLY A 144 5.96 -0.34 -6.38
CA GLY A 144 6.57 -1.46 -7.13
C GLY A 144 5.72 -1.98 -8.29
N ILE A 145 4.59 -1.34 -8.57
CA ILE A 145 3.78 -1.58 -9.78
C ILE A 145 4.22 -0.58 -10.83
N ALA A 146 4.63 -1.06 -12.00
CA ALA A 146 5.03 -0.23 -13.13
C ALA A 146 3.93 -0.20 -14.21
N TRP A 147 3.60 1.01 -14.67
CA TRP A 147 2.76 1.25 -15.84
C TRP A 147 3.68 1.49 -17.04
N THR A 148 3.82 0.47 -17.87
CA THR A 148 4.80 0.45 -18.98
C THR A 148 4.29 1.08 -20.28
N THR A 149 3.09 1.67 -20.25
CA THR A 149 2.47 2.34 -21.39
C THR A 149 2.40 3.85 -21.17
N ASP A 150 1.87 4.59 -22.13
CA ASP A 150 1.66 6.01 -21.98
C ASP A 150 0.79 6.29 -20.74
N LYS A 151 1.23 7.27 -19.95
CA LYS A 151 0.54 7.69 -18.74
C LYS A 151 -0.80 8.29 -19.11
N LEU A 152 -1.81 8.02 -18.30
CA LEU A 152 -3.13 8.61 -18.45
C LEU A 152 -3.09 10.06 -17.99
N THR A 153 -3.97 10.89 -18.57
CA THR A 153 -4.28 12.18 -17.96
C THR A 153 -4.96 11.95 -16.61
N ARG A 154 -4.90 12.95 -15.73
CA ARG A 154 -5.60 12.91 -14.43
C ARG A 154 -7.06 12.48 -14.57
N GLN A 155 -7.80 13.08 -15.52
CA GLN A 155 -9.22 12.75 -15.71
C GLN A 155 -9.41 11.31 -16.19
N GLN A 156 -8.60 10.84 -17.14
CA GLN A 156 -8.66 9.46 -17.62
C GLN A 156 -8.40 8.45 -16.49
N ALA A 157 -7.46 8.76 -15.60
CA ALA A 157 -7.16 7.90 -14.45
C ALA A 157 -8.31 7.89 -13.43
N ILE A 158 -8.95 9.03 -13.16
CA ILE A 158 -10.16 9.12 -12.33
C ILE A 158 -11.30 8.28 -12.92
N ASP A 159 -11.57 8.44 -14.22
CA ASP A 159 -12.63 7.70 -14.90
C ASP A 159 -12.42 6.18 -14.81
N VAL A 160 -11.16 5.72 -14.90
CA VAL A 160 -10.82 4.31 -14.71
C VAL A 160 -11.10 3.85 -13.28
N VAL A 161 -10.72 4.64 -12.26
CA VAL A 161 -11.03 4.31 -10.86
C VAL A 161 -12.54 4.16 -10.68
N HIS A 162 -13.34 5.12 -11.17
CA HIS A 162 -14.82 5.06 -11.13
C HIS A 162 -15.40 3.81 -11.80
N LEU A 163 -14.79 3.29 -12.87
CA LEU A 163 -15.19 2.02 -13.45
C LEU A 163 -14.97 0.85 -12.48
N PHE A 164 -13.83 0.82 -11.79
CA PHE A 164 -13.51 -0.23 -10.81
C PHE A 164 -14.37 -0.14 -9.56
N GLU A 165 -14.76 1.05 -9.11
CA GLU A 165 -15.61 1.23 -7.93
C GLU A 165 -16.89 0.40 -8.04
N SER A 166 -17.54 0.41 -9.20
CA SER A 166 -18.77 -0.34 -9.42
C SER A 166 -18.65 -1.86 -9.20
N TYR A 167 -17.43 -2.40 -9.25
CA TYR A 167 -17.14 -3.83 -9.07
C TYR A 167 -16.53 -4.16 -7.70
N LEU A 168 -15.91 -3.19 -7.04
CA LEU A 168 -15.11 -3.40 -5.83
C LEU A 168 -15.75 -2.78 -4.58
N ASP A 169 -16.62 -1.79 -4.75
CA ASP A 169 -17.28 -1.07 -3.67
C ASP A 169 -18.36 -1.94 -3.00
N ARG A 170 -18.01 -2.51 -1.85
CA ARG A 170 -18.95 -3.23 -0.98
C ARG A 170 -19.53 -2.38 0.15
N HIS A 171 -18.99 -1.19 0.35
CA HIS A 171 -19.31 -0.33 1.49
C HIS A 171 -20.16 0.86 1.08
N ASP A 172 -20.55 0.93 -0.20
CA ASP A 172 -21.22 2.08 -0.81
C ASP A 172 -20.37 3.37 -0.69
N ILE A 173 -19.05 3.18 -0.73
CA ILE A 173 -18.06 4.26 -0.72
C ILE A 173 -17.99 4.85 -2.13
N ARG A 174 -18.39 6.11 -2.22
CA ARG A 174 -18.20 6.92 -3.42
C ARG A 174 -16.91 7.68 -3.25
N LEU A 175 -15.83 7.24 -3.89
CA LEU A 175 -14.61 8.03 -3.89
C LEU A 175 -14.72 9.06 -5.01
N GLU A 176 -14.43 10.29 -4.65
CA GLU A 176 -14.23 11.35 -5.62
C GLU A 176 -12.84 11.95 -5.42
N MET A 177 -12.33 12.61 -6.47
CA MET A 177 -11.08 13.38 -6.37
C MET A 177 -11.39 14.88 -6.43
N PRO A 178 -11.47 15.56 -5.27
CA PRO A 178 -11.78 16.97 -5.22
C PRO A 178 -10.85 17.83 -6.07
N ILE A 179 -11.37 18.96 -6.55
CA ILE A 179 -10.57 19.93 -7.29
C ILE A 179 -9.39 20.40 -6.45
N GLY A 180 -8.22 20.48 -7.09
CA GLY A 180 -6.99 20.93 -6.44
C GLY A 180 -6.32 19.89 -5.52
N ARG A 181 -6.98 18.76 -5.25
CA ARG A 181 -6.40 17.64 -4.48
C ARG A 181 -5.79 16.60 -5.41
N ASP A 182 -4.90 15.77 -4.91
CA ASP A 182 -4.27 14.64 -5.63
C ASP A 182 -4.63 13.28 -5.01
N TYR A 183 -5.63 13.28 -4.13
CA TYR A 183 -6.11 12.10 -3.44
C TYR A 183 -7.63 11.92 -3.59
N PHE A 184 -8.07 10.66 -3.58
CA PHE A 184 -9.48 10.28 -3.47
C PHE A 184 -10.00 10.44 -2.05
N THR A 185 -11.27 10.80 -1.88
CA THR A 185 -11.97 10.86 -0.59
C THR A 185 -13.45 10.55 -0.77
N ASP A 186 -14.07 9.98 0.25
CA ASP A 186 -15.53 9.88 0.40
C ASP A 186 -16.13 11.05 1.20
N GLU A 187 -15.26 11.87 1.82
CA GLU A 187 -15.62 13.12 2.49
C GLU A 187 -15.51 14.32 1.53
N TYR A 188 -16.55 14.52 0.73
CA TYR A 188 -16.64 15.63 -0.22
C TYR A 188 -18.04 16.24 -0.25
N VAL A 189 -18.11 17.47 -0.76
CA VAL A 189 -19.37 18.16 -1.05
C VAL A 189 -19.41 18.67 -2.48
N TRP A 190 -20.62 18.87 -3.00
CA TRP A 190 -20.82 19.47 -4.31
C TRP A 190 -21.01 20.98 -4.18
N CYS A 191 -20.06 21.75 -4.71
CA CYS A 191 -20.21 23.18 -4.94
C CYS A 191 -20.83 23.41 -6.33
N GLU A 192 -21.89 24.22 -6.43
CA GLU A 192 -22.57 24.44 -7.72
C GLU A 192 -21.68 25.03 -8.82
N ASN A 193 -20.73 25.87 -8.43
CA ASN A 193 -19.84 26.58 -9.35
C ASN A 193 -18.53 25.83 -9.59
N CYS A 194 -18.01 25.23 -8.51
CA CYS A 194 -16.70 24.64 -8.48
C CYS A 194 -16.77 23.11 -8.70
N GLY A 195 -17.92 22.44 -8.56
CA GLY A 195 -18.05 20.98 -8.64
C GLY A 195 -17.65 20.30 -7.33
N ILE A 196 -17.02 19.13 -7.40
CA ILE A 196 -16.61 18.35 -6.21
C ILE A 196 -15.44 19.05 -5.49
N VAL A 197 -15.64 19.33 -4.20
CA VAL A 197 -14.63 19.92 -3.30
C VAL A 197 -14.52 19.08 -2.02
N ALA A 198 -13.38 19.14 -1.35
CA ALA A 198 -13.22 18.45 -0.07
C ALA A 198 -14.12 19.09 0.98
N ASP A 199 -14.72 18.30 1.87
CA ASP A 199 -15.63 18.82 2.91
C ASP A 199 -14.96 19.90 3.77
N GLU A 200 -13.68 19.68 4.13
CA GLU A 200 -12.85 20.64 4.87
C GLU A 200 -12.61 21.99 4.17
N ASP A 201 -12.75 22.03 2.84
CA ASP A 201 -12.59 23.24 2.03
C ASP A 201 -13.92 23.96 1.78
N SER A 202 -14.99 23.52 2.44
CA SER A 202 -16.35 23.98 2.23
C SER A 202 -17.01 24.45 3.52
N TRP A 203 -18.03 25.29 3.36
CA TRP A 203 -18.98 25.58 4.43
C TRP A 203 -20.39 25.71 3.85
N TRP A 204 -21.36 25.52 4.74
CA TRP A 204 -22.76 25.68 4.41
C TRP A 204 -23.14 27.16 4.38
N ASP A 205 -23.56 27.67 3.20
CA ASP A 205 -24.20 28.97 3.09
C ASP A 205 -25.71 28.80 3.25
N SER A 206 -26.24 29.20 4.40
CA SER A 206 -27.66 29.11 4.71
C SER A 206 -28.54 29.97 3.82
N ASP A 207 -28.01 31.06 3.24
CA ASP A 207 -28.78 31.96 2.39
C ASP A 207 -28.95 31.38 0.98
N ARG A 208 -28.02 30.53 0.54
CA ARG A 208 -28.06 29.84 -0.76
C ARG A 208 -28.58 28.41 -0.68
N ASP A 209 -28.75 27.87 0.53
CA ASP A 209 -29.10 26.47 0.76
C ASP A 209 -28.13 25.52 0.04
N ALA A 210 -26.84 25.90 0.01
CA ALA A 210 -25.82 25.22 -0.79
C ALA A 210 -24.42 25.29 -0.13
N ALA A 211 -23.57 24.32 -0.46
CA ALA A 211 -22.17 24.32 -0.06
C ALA A 211 -21.36 25.30 -0.94
N ILE A 212 -20.62 26.20 -0.30
CA ILE A 212 -19.65 27.08 -0.95
C ILE A 212 -18.25 26.62 -0.58
N CYS A 213 -17.34 26.59 -1.56
CA CYS A 213 -15.94 26.31 -1.30
C CYS A 213 -15.11 27.60 -1.23
N ALA A 214 -13.95 27.51 -0.58
CA ALA A 214 -13.02 28.64 -0.41
C ALA A 214 -12.66 29.35 -1.73
N HIS A 215 -12.58 28.61 -2.85
CA HIS A 215 -12.33 29.21 -4.17
C HIS A 215 -13.47 30.11 -4.63
N CYS A 216 -14.70 29.67 -4.40
CA CYS A 216 -15.90 30.35 -4.85
C CYS A 216 -16.25 31.57 -3.96
N ASP A 217 -15.72 31.64 -2.73
CA ASP A 217 -15.84 32.80 -1.81
C ASP A 217 -14.85 33.94 -2.14
N SER A 218 -13.62 33.60 -2.53
CA SER A 218 -12.61 34.58 -2.95
C SER A 218 -12.98 35.38 -4.23
N ALA A 219 -14.05 34.98 -4.91
CA ALA A 219 -14.59 35.64 -6.10
C ALA A 219 -15.79 36.57 -5.79
N ILE A 220 -16.18 36.70 -4.50
CA ILE A 220 -17.34 37.50 -4.06
C ILE A 220 -16.94 38.93 -3.60
N ASP A 221 -15.63 39.24 -3.53
CA ASP A 221 -15.10 40.60 -3.28
C ASP A 221 -14.93 41.45 -4.55
#